data_AF-A0A1Y6G9A0-F1
#
_entry.id   AF-A0A1Y6G9A0-F1
#
_cell.length_a   1.000
_cell.length_b   1.000
_cell.length_c   1.000
_cell.angle_alpha   90.00
_cell.angle_beta   90.00
_cell.angle_gamma   90.00
#
_symmetry.space_group_name_H-M   'P 1'
#
loop_
_entity.id
_entity.type
_entity.pdbx_description
1 polymer ?
#
loop_
_entity_poly.entity_id
_entity_poly.type
_entity_poly.pdbx_seq_one_letter_code
_entity_poly.pdbx_strand_id
1 'polypeptide(L)'
;MVHRIYYKKRYMSAKEVLGVMQNDYPNLSFHTIYRNLSLFEELGILESTEFEGEKLYRFACSDEHHHHHIICTICRKTISYEGCPMNTIFNVPDGFEITGHKFEVYGYCKYCA
;
A
#
# COMPACT_ATOMS: atom_id res chain seq x y z
N MET A 1 0.67 12.69 -10.09
CA MET A 1 0.25 11.98 -8.86
C MET A 1 1.01 10.68 -8.68
N VAL A 2 0.82 9.67 -9.54
CA VAL A 2 1.48 8.35 -9.45
C VAL A 2 3.01 8.46 -9.30
N HIS A 3 3.65 9.29 -10.12
CA HIS A 3 5.08 9.59 -10.00
C HIS A 3 5.49 10.02 -8.58
N ARG A 4 4.73 10.91 -7.93
CA ARG A 4 5.02 11.38 -6.57
C ARG A 4 4.93 10.26 -5.53
N ILE A 5 4.03 9.29 -5.73
CA ILE A 5 3.86 8.12 -4.85
C ILE A 5 5.01 7.12 -5.07
N TYR A 6 5.37 6.85 -6.34
CA TYR A 6 6.45 5.93 -6.72
C TYR A 6 7.77 6.21 -5.99
N TYR A 7 8.21 7.48 -5.96
CA TYR A 7 9.50 7.83 -5.33
C TYR A 7 9.49 7.78 -3.80
N LYS A 8 8.32 7.71 -3.15
CA LYS A 8 8.24 7.74 -1.68
C LYS A 8 8.60 6.40 -1.03
N LYS A 9 8.44 5.28 -1.75
CA LYS A 9 8.73 3.92 -1.24
C LYS A 9 8.11 3.62 0.14
N ARG A 10 6.93 4.18 0.39
CA ARG A 10 6.13 4.02 1.60
C ARG A 10 4.66 4.17 1.28
N TYR A 11 3.80 3.67 2.16
CA TYR A 11 2.38 4.00 2.11
C TYR A 11 2.14 5.48 2.43
N MET A 12 1.22 6.09 1.69
CA MET A 12 0.80 7.48 1.83
C MET A 12 -0.71 7.58 1.96
N SER A 13 -1.21 8.46 2.82
CA SER A 13 -2.64 8.75 2.85
C SER A 13 -3.05 9.71 1.75
N ALA A 14 -4.34 9.76 1.43
CA ALA A 14 -4.87 10.72 0.47
C ALA A 14 -4.55 12.18 0.86
N LYS A 15 -4.52 12.50 2.16
CA LYS A 15 -4.15 13.83 2.67
C LYS A 15 -2.68 14.15 2.39
N GLU A 16 -1.78 13.20 2.55
CA GLU A 16 -0.36 13.41 2.24
C GLU A 16 -0.11 13.55 0.75
N VAL A 17 -0.80 12.75 -0.07
CA VAL A 17 -0.71 12.87 -1.54
C VAL A 17 -1.20 14.25 -1.96
N LEU A 18 -2.33 14.72 -1.40
CA LEU A 18 -2.82 16.08 -1.61
C LEU A 18 -1.75 17.12 -1.25
N GLY A 19 -1.18 17.04 -0.05
CA GLY A 19 -0.17 18.00 0.41
C GLY A 19 1.07 18.05 -0.49
N VAL A 20 1.52 16.91 -1.02
CA VAL A 20 2.64 16.87 -1.98
C VAL A 20 2.24 17.50 -3.32
N MET A 21 1.01 17.23 -3.79
CA MET A 21 0.52 17.73 -5.07
C MET A 21 0.21 19.24 -5.04
N GLN A 22 -0.20 19.79 -3.90
CA GLN A 22 -0.53 21.20 -3.75
C GLN A 22 0.65 22.15 -3.93
N ASN A 23 1.89 21.66 -3.80
CA ASN A 23 3.08 22.44 -4.13
C ASN A 23 3.09 22.91 -5.59
N ASP A 24 2.63 22.04 -6.51
CA ASP A 24 2.56 22.30 -7.93
C ASP A 24 1.15 22.76 -8.36
N TYR A 25 0.12 22.35 -7.61
CA TYR A 25 -1.30 22.60 -7.91
C TYR A 25 -2.08 23.11 -6.68
N PRO A 26 -1.93 24.39 -6.29
CA PRO A 26 -2.48 24.91 -5.03
C PRO A 26 -3.99 24.75 -4.85
N ASN A 27 -4.74 24.81 -5.96
CA ASN A 27 -6.21 24.72 -5.97
C ASN A 27 -6.74 23.28 -6.09
N LEU A 28 -5.87 22.27 -6.03
CA LEU A 28 -6.28 20.87 -6.15
C LEU A 28 -7.13 20.47 -4.93
N SER A 29 -8.30 19.88 -5.20
CA SER A 29 -9.23 19.45 -4.15
C SER A 29 -8.92 18.04 -3.64
N PHE A 30 -9.28 17.77 -2.38
CA PHE A 30 -9.21 16.42 -1.80
C PHE A 30 -10.05 15.40 -2.59
N HIS A 31 -11.25 15.80 -3.06
CA HIS A 31 -12.13 14.91 -3.82
C HIS A 31 -11.50 14.47 -5.15
N THR A 32 -10.79 15.39 -5.83
CA THR A 32 -10.02 15.07 -7.04
C THR A 32 -8.91 14.07 -6.73
N ILE A 33 -8.16 14.25 -5.63
CA ILE A 33 -7.13 13.30 -5.21
C ILE A 33 -7.74 11.93 -4.95
N TYR A 34 -8.77 11.86 -4.13
CA TYR A 34 -9.38 10.60 -3.73
C TYR A 34 -9.88 9.80 -4.94
N ARG A 35 -10.64 10.44 -5.85
CA ARG A 35 -11.12 9.78 -7.08
C ARG A 35 -10.00 9.24 -7.96
N ASN A 36 -8.90 9.96 -8.08
CA ASN A 36 -7.75 9.52 -8.88
C ASN A 36 -7.03 8.35 -8.19
N LEU A 37 -6.86 8.40 -6.87
CA LEU A 37 -6.25 7.29 -6.12
C LEU A 37 -7.07 6.00 -6.25
N SER A 38 -8.39 6.09 -6.12
CA SER A 38 -9.29 4.95 -6.33
C SER A 38 -9.19 4.40 -7.76
N LEU A 39 -9.19 5.27 -8.78
CA LEU A 39 -9.00 4.84 -10.16
C LEU A 39 -7.66 4.14 -10.39
N PHE A 40 -6.56 4.67 -9.83
CA PHE A 40 -5.25 4.05 -10.01
C PHE A 40 -5.13 2.71 -9.27
N GLU A 41 -5.85 2.54 -8.16
CA GLU A 41 -5.98 1.26 -7.46
C GLU A 41 -6.77 0.25 -8.30
N GLU A 42 -7.91 0.65 -8.86
CA GLU A 42 -8.72 -0.18 -9.77
C GLU A 42 -7.91 -0.63 -11.00
N LEU A 43 -7.02 0.22 -11.50
CA LEU A 43 -6.11 -0.08 -12.61
C LEU A 43 -4.87 -0.89 -12.20
N GLY A 44 -4.72 -1.25 -10.92
CA GLY A 44 -3.56 -1.99 -10.41
C GLY A 44 -2.24 -1.21 -10.42
N ILE A 45 -2.28 0.12 -10.64
CA ILE A 45 -1.10 1.00 -10.61
C ILE A 45 -0.71 1.28 -9.15
N LEU A 46 -1.71 1.42 -8.30
CA LEU A 46 -1.54 1.54 -6.85
C LEU A 46 -2.10 0.30 -6.18
N GLU A 47 -1.47 -0.06 -5.07
CA GLU A 47 -2.04 -0.96 -4.08
C GLU A 47 -2.43 -0.16 -2.85
N SER A 48 -3.32 -0.72 -2.04
CA SER A 48 -3.77 -0.06 -0.82
C SER A 48 -3.70 -0.96 0.41
N THR A 49 -3.59 -0.29 1.56
CA THR A 49 -3.76 -0.92 2.85
C THR A 49 -4.58 -0.05 3.78
N GLU A 50 -5.18 -0.67 4.79
CA GLU A 50 -5.87 0.03 5.85
C GLU A 50 -4.98 0.00 7.09
N PHE A 51 -4.64 1.18 7.59
CA PHE A 51 -3.79 1.33 8.75
C PHE A 51 -4.41 2.39 9.67
N GLU A 52 -4.69 2.00 10.92
CA GLU A 52 -5.35 2.88 11.92
C GLU A 52 -6.66 3.52 11.42
N GLY A 53 -7.45 2.77 10.63
CA GLY A 53 -8.72 3.24 10.06
C GLY A 53 -8.57 4.23 8.90
N GLU A 54 -7.35 4.46 8.40
CA GLU A 54 -7.09 5.25 7.21
C GLU A 54 -6.65 4.36 6.05
N LYS A 55 -7.24 4.58 4.87
CA LYS A 55 -6.80 3.95 3.62
C LYS A 55 -5.53 4.64 3.12
N LEU A 56 -4.48 3.86 2.99
CA LEU A 56 -3.18 4.28 2.50
C LEU A 56 -2.88 3.65 1.14
N TYR A 57 -2.09 4.34 0.34
CA TYR A 57 -1.76 3.95 -1.03
C TYR A 57 -0.24 3.89 -1.22
N ARG A 58 0.20 2.92 -2.00
CA ARG A 58 1.59 2.76 -2.44
C ARG A 58 1.57 2.39 -3.92
N PHE A 59 2.67 2.67 -4.62
CA PHE A 59 2.85 2.16 -5.98
C PHE A 59 2.92 0.63 -5.96
N ALA A 60 2.16 -0.02 -6.82
CA ALA A 60 2.12 -1.48 -6.90
C ALA A 60 3.51 -2.03 -7.25
N CYS A 61 3.88 -3.17 -6.66
CA CYS A 61 5.11 -3.84 -7.04
C CYS A 61 5.01 -4.37 -8.48
N SER A 62 6.04 -4.14 -9.28
CA SER A 62 6.15 -4.63 -10.65
C SER A 62 6.65 -6.07 -10.76
N ASP A 63 7.15 -6.63 -9.66
CA ASP A 63 7.76 -7.95 -9.67
C ASP A 63 6.67 -9.04 -9.73
N GLU A 64 6.82 -9.97 -10.68
CA GLU A 64 5.94 -11.13 -10.84
C GLU A 64 6.05 -12.13 -9.67
N HIS A 65 7.02 -11.94 -8.77
CA HIS A 65 7.21 -12.80 -7.61
C HIS A 65 6.28 -12.42 -6.46
N HIS A 66 5.58 -13.43 -5.94
CA HIS A 66 4.76 -13.30 -4.75
C HIS A 66 5.59 -12.87 -3.54
N HIS A 67 5.22 -11.75 -2.91
CA HIS A 67 5.87 -11.23 -1.72
C HIS A 67 4.85 -10.51 -0.82
N HIS A 68 5.30 -10.18 0.37
CA HIS A 68 4.55 -9.53 1.42
C HIS A 68 5.24 -8.27 1.90
N HIS A 69 4.53 -7.47 2.69
CA HIS A 69 5.03 -6.19 3.15
C HIS A 69 5.33 -6.18 4.65
N ILE A 70 6.52 -5.71 5.00
CA ILE A 70 6.85 -5.30 6.35
C ILE A 70 6.77 -3.78 6.40
N ILE A 71 5.93 -3.24 7.26
CA ILE A 71 5.54 -1.84 7.31
C ILE A 71 5.96 -1.24 8.65
N CYS A 72 6.72 -0.14 8.60
CA CYS A 72 7.03 0.62 9.79
C CYS A 72 5.80 1.41 10.27
N THR A 73 5.39 1.26 11.53
CA THR A 73 4.20 1.95 12.07
C THR A 73 4.39 3.45 12.25
N ILE A 74 5.65 3.93 12.36
CA ILE A 74 5.96 5.35 12.53
C ILE A 74 6.09 6.06 11.18
N CYS A 75 7.01 5.62 10.32
CA CYS A 75 7.31 6.31 9.07
C CYS A 75 6.64 5.68 7.83
N ARG A 76 5.94 4.55 7.99
CA ARG A 76 5.30 3.77 6.92
C ARG A 76 6.23 3.27 5.82
N LYS A 77 7.54 3.32 6.06
CA LYS A 77 8.53 2.69 5.18
C LYS A 77 8.17 1.22 5.03
N THR A 78 8.08 0.78 3.78
CA THR A 78 7.68 -0.58 3.41
C THR A 78 8.85 -1.29 2.76
N ILE A 79 9.11 -2.53 3.18
CA ILE A 79 10.07 -3.43 2.54
C ILE A 79 9.37 -4.74 2.16
N SER A 80 9.84 -5.37 1.08
CA SER A 80 9.33 -6.66 0.62
C SER A 80 9.88 -7.81 1.47
N TYR A 81 9.04 -8.81 1.71
CA TYR A 81 9.35 -10.05 2.40
C TYR A 81 8.87 -11.23 1.56
N GLU A 82 9.75 -12.15 1.19
CA GLU A 82 9.46 -13.22 0.23
C GLU A 82 8.78 -14.45 0.85
N GLY A 83 8.72 -14.54 2.18
CA GLY A 83 8.14 -15.71 2.84
C GLY A 83 6.62 -15.67 2.90
N CYS A 84 5.94 -16.59 2.20
CA CYS A 84 4.49 -16.77 2.33
C CYS A 84 4.14 -17.98 3.21
N PRO A 85 3.51 -17.77 4.38
CA PRO A 85 3.22 -18.86 5.29
C PRO A 85 1.94 -19.63 4.94
N MET A 86 1.19 -19.24 3.90
CA MET A 86 -0.13 -19.82 3.58
C MET A 86 -0.09 -21.34 3.40
N ASN A 87 0.91 -21.87 2.68
CA ASN A 87 1.04 -23.31 2.43
C ASN A 87 1.23 -24.15 3.71
N THR A 88 1.66 -23.51 4.80
CA THR A 88 1.92 -24.15 6.09
C THR A 88 0.81 -23.95 7.11
N ILE A 89 0.00 -22.89 6.97
CA ILE A 89 -0.97 -22.48 8.00
C ILE A 89 -2.40 -22.86 7.64
N PHE A 90 -2.75 -22.89 6.35
CA PHE A 90 -4.13 -23.10 5.92
C PHE A 90 -4.35 -24.49 5.32
N ASN A 91 -5.18 -25.28 5.99
CA ASN A 91 -5.90 -26.39 5.36
C ASN A 91 -7.21 -25.83 4.81
N VAL A 92 -7.28 -25.62 3.49
CA VAL A 92 -8.47 -25.10 2.82
C VAL A 92 -9.59 -26.14 2.93
N PRO A 93 -10.76 -25.79 3.50
CA PRO A 93 -11.89 -26.72 3.58
C PRO A 93 -12.38 -27.15 2.19
N ASP A 94 -12.94 -28.35 2.09
CA ASP A 94 -13.57 -28.83 0.86
C ASP A 94 -14.67 -27.86 0.40
N GLY A 95 -14.62 -27.49 -0.89
CA GLY A 95 -15.59 -26.58 -1.50
C GLY A 95 -15.31 -25.08 -1.30
N PHE A 96 -14.15 -24.70 -0.74
CA PHE A 96 -13.76 -23.29 -0.59
C PHE A 96 -12.70 -22.88 -1.64
N GLU A 97 -12.95 -21.80 -2.39
CA GLU A 97 -12.02 -21.25 -3.38
C GLU A 97 -11.37 -19.95 -2.84
N ILE A 98 -10.04 -19.94 -2.77
CA ILE A 98 -9.27 -18.76 -2.35
C ILE A 98 -9.07 -17.86 -3.57
N THR A 99 -9.60 -16.63 -3.50
CA THR A 99 -9.42 -15.61 -4.54
C THR A 99 -8.20 -14.71 -4.29
N GLY A 100 -7.63 -14.76 -3.08
CA GLY A 100 -6.42 -14.02 -2.72
C GLY A 100 -6.20 -13.99 -1.21
N HIS A 101 -5.05 -13.47 -0.81
CA HIS A 101 -4.72 -13.21 0.59
C HIS A 101 -3.88 -11.96 0.73
N LYS A 102 -3.89 -11.42 1.94
CA LYS A 102 -3.08 -10.27 2.33
C LYS A 102 -2.34 -10.61 3.60
N PHE A 103 -1.02 -10.53 3.53
CA PHE A 103 -0.14 -10.73 4.68
C PHE A 103 0.77 -9.51 4.83
N GLU A 104 0.68 -8.88 5.99
CA GLU A 104 1.44 -7.68 6.33
C GLU A 104 2.00 -7.84 7.74
N VAL A 105 3.24 -7.40 7.93
CA VAL A 105 3.91 -7.40 9.23
C VAL A 105 4.16 -5.97 9.64
N TYR A 106 3.85 -5.64 10.90
CA TYR A 106 3.97 -4.30 11.44
C TYR A 106 5.09 -4.22 12.48
N GLY A 107 5.88 -3.15 12.45
CA GLY A 107 6.96 -2.95 13.42
C GLY A 107 7.67 -1.61 13.28
N TYR A 108 8.92 -1.54 13.75
CA TYR A 108 9.75 -0.34 13.65
C TYR A 108 10.93 -0.57 12.71
N CYS A 109 11.15 0.35 11.77
CA CYS A 109 12.37 0.33 10.98
C CYS A 109 13.56 0.82 11.80
N LYS A 110 14.79 0.51 11.35
CA LYS A 110 16.04 0.94 12.02
C LYS A 110 16.21 2.45 12.29
N TYR A 111 15.39 3.29 11.67
CA TYR A 111 15.43 4.76 11.85
C TYR A 111 14.37 5.27 12.84
N CYS A 112 13.44 4.40 13.25
CA CYS A 112 12.36 4.74 14.19
C CYS A 112 12.39 3.89 15.47
N ALA A 113 13.30 2.91 15.54
CA ALA A 113 13.57 2.10 16.71
C ALA A 113 14.57 2.81 17.64
#